data_AF-W1YSE0-F1
#
_entry.id   AF-W1YSE0-F1
#
_cell.length_a   1.000
_cell.length_b   1.000
_cell.length_c   1.000
_cell.angle_alpha   90.00
_cell.angle_beta   90.00
_cell.angle_gamma   90.00
#
_symmetry.space_group_name_H-M   'P 1'
#
loop_
_entity.id
_entity.type
_entity.pdbx_description
1 polymer ?
#
loop_
_entity_poly.entity_id
_entity_poly.type
_entity_poly.pdbx_seq_one_letter_code
_entity_poly.pdbx_strand_id
1 'polypeptide(L)' 'MTQQERLRYLVEGLVAEYNERHNEHIEIPMNEEEQFTLFRSLCNIRPAGGMPLEWMKIESEYLNILAHEKGIVTINDM' A
#
# COMPACT_ATOMS: atom_id res chain seq x y z
N MET A 1 -7.71 -10.62 -8.70
CA MET A 1 -6.98 -9.98 -7.59
C MET A 1 -7.96 -9.64 -6.48
N THR A 2 -7.78 -10.28 -5.33
CA THR A 2 -8.41 -9.88 -4.07
C THR A 2 -7.73 -8.63 -3.51
N GLN A 3 -8.33 -7.97 -2.50
CA GLN A 3 -7.70 -6.84 -1.80
C GLN A 3 -6.36 -7.23 -1.17
N GLN A 4 -6.29 -8.43 -0.58
CA GLN A 4 -5.06 -8.96 0.00
C GLN A 4 -3.95 -9.14 -1.04
N GLU A 5 -4.27 -9.65 -2.24
CA GLU A 5 -3.29 -9.76 -3.34
C GLU A 5 -2.79 -8.38 -3.80
N ARG A 6 -3.69 -7.38 -3.88
CA ARG A 6 -3.33 -5.99 -4.22
C ARG A 6 -2.41 -5.39 -3.17
N LEU A 7 -2.75 -5.50 -1.89
CA LEU A 7 -1.93 -5.02 -0.79
C LEU A 7 -0.53 -5.64 -0.83
N ARG A 8 -0.45 -6.96 -0.99
CA ARG A 8 0.83 -7.66 -1.07
C ARG A 8 1.67 -7.17 -2.24
N TYR A 9 1.08 -7.03 -3.43
CA TYR A 9 1.76 -6.49 -4.61
C TYR A 9 2.29 -5.07 -4.38
N LEU A 10 1.49 -4.21 -3.74
CA LEU A 10 1.88 -2.83 -3.43
C LEU A 10 3.06 -2.78 -2.45
N VAL A 11 2.99 -3.58 -1.38
CA VAL A 11 4.05 -3.71 -0.38
C VAL A 11 5.32 -4.27 -1.00
N GLU A 12 5.24 -5.32 -1.83
CA GLU A 12 6.40 -5.90 -2.51
C GLU A 12 7.13 -4.86 -3.38
N GLY A 13 6.38 -4.03 -4.12
CA GLY A 13 6.98 -2.95 -4.91
C GLY A 13 7.68 -1.90 -4.04
N LEU A 14 7.06 -1.48 -2.93
CA LEU A 14 7.64 -0.50 -2.01
C LEU A 14 8.85 -1.05 -1.26
N VAL A 15 8.80 -2.30 -0.81
CA VAL A 15 9.90 -2.97 -0.12
C VAL A 15 11.07 -3.15 -1.07
N ALA A 16 10.85 -3.53 -2.34
CA ALA A 16 11.91 -3.61 -3.33
C ALA A 16 12.58 -2.24 -3.55
N GLU A 17 11.80 -1.16 -3.72
CA GLU A 17 12.33 0.20 -3.87
C GLU A 17 13.09 0.65 -2.61
N TYR A 18 12.56 0.38 -1.42
CA TYR A 18 13.19 0.74 -0.15
C TYR A 18 14.49 -0.04 0.05
N ASN A 19 14.48 -1.35 -0.16
CA ASN A 19 15.65 -2.21 -0.03
C ASN A 19 16.75 -1.79 -1.01
N GLU A 20 16.41 -1.40 -2.24
CA GLU A 20 17.38 -0.89 -3.22
C GLU A 20 17.99 0.45 -2.78
N ARG A 21 17.20 1.34 -2.18
CA ARG A 21 17.66 2.67 -1.75
C ARG A 21 18.42 2.68 -0.43
N HIS A 22 17.94 1.92 0.55
CA HIS A 22 18.46 1.90 1.92
C HIS A 22 19.43 0.74 2.16
N ASN A 23 19.52 -0.21 1.21
CA ASN A 23 20.31 -1.43 1.35
C ASN A 23 19.93 -2.25 2.59
N GLU A 24 18.68 -2.07 3.06
CA GLU A 24 18.04 -2.82 4.14
C GLU A 24 17.18 -3.94 3.55
N HIS A 25 16.84 -4.95 4.36
CA HIS A 25 15.91 -5.99 3.95
C HIS A 25 14.68 -5.91 4.85
N ILE A 26 13.58 -5.42 4.31
CA ILE A 26 12.29 -5.44 5.00
C ILE A 26 11.60 -6.77 4.71
N GLU A 27 11.26 -7.52 5.76
CA GLU A 27 10.43 -8.70 5.65
C GLU A 27 8.95 -8.30 5.51
N ILE A 28 8.25 -8.93 4.57
CA ILE A 28 6.82 -8.68 4.35
C ILE A 28 6.04 -9.62 5.26
N PRO A 29 5.30 -9.10 6.27
CA PRO A 29 4.54 -9.94 7.17
C PRO A 29 3.45 -10.69 6.40
N MET A 30 3.04 -11.85 6.91
CA MET A 30 1.95 -12.64 6.30
C MET A 30 0.56 -12.19 6.78
N ASN A 31 0.51 -11.45 7.89
CA ASN A 31 -0.72 -10.93 8.47
C ASN A 31 -1.19 -9.67 7.73
N GLU A 32 -2.45 -9.61 7.31
CA GLU A 32 -2.98 -8.50 6.50
C GLU A 32 -2.88 -7.14 7.21
N GLU A 33 -3.17 -7.08 8.51
CA GLU A 33 -3.08 -5.84 9.30
C GLU A 33 -1.64 -5.32 9.39
N GLU A 34 -0.66 -6.23 9.48
CA GLU A 34 0.75 -5.86 9.52
C GLU A 34 1.24 -5.44 8.13
N GLN A 35 0.77 -6.11 7.06
CA GLN A 35 1.04 -5.69 5.68
C GLN A 35 0.51 -4.28 5.42
N PHE A 36 -0.69 -3.97 5.92
CA PHE A 36 -1.29 -2.65 5.79
C PHE A 36 -0.52 -1.59 6.59
N THR A 37 -0.09 -1.95 7.80
CA THR A 37 0.74 -1.08 8.63
C THR A 37 2.08 -0.79 7.96
N LEU A 38 2.72 -1.82 7.39
CA LEU A 38 3.96 -1.68 6.64
C LEU A 38 3.78 -0.83 5.38
N PHE A 39 2.74 -1.10 4.59
CA PHE A 39 2.36 -0.30 3.42
C PHE A 39 2.24 1.18 3.78
N ARG A 40 1.47 1.50 4.83
CA ARG A 40 1.26 2.89 5.26
C ARG A 40 2.56 3.54 5.75
N SER A 41 3.40 2.78 6.45
CA SER A 41 4.69 3.25 6.94
C SER A 41 5.64 3.59 5.79
N LEU A 42 5.72 2.71 4.80
CA LEU A 42 6.52 2.90 3.59
C LEU A 42 6.02 4.10 2.78
N CYS A 43 4.71 4.25 2.57
CA CYS A 43 4.14 5.42 1.89
C CYS A 43 4.43 6.74 2.64
N ASN A 44 4.41 6.75 3.98
CA ASN A 44 4.67 7.95 4.78
C ASN A 44 6.12 8.44 4.70
N ILE A 45 7.09 7.52 4.64
CA ILE A 45 8.53 7.86 4.57
C ILE A 45 9.03 8.01 3.14
N ARG A 46 8.24 7.57 2.14
CA ARG A 46 8.63 7.60 0.74
C ARG A 46 8.76 9.05 0.24
N PRO A 47 9.93 9.46 -0.27
CA PRO A 47 10.07 10.77 -0.89
C PRO A 47 9.27 10.82 -2.20
N ALA A 48 8.84 12.01 -2.62
CA ALA A 48 8.14 12.21 -3.88
C ALA A 48 8.97 11.65 -5.05
N GLY A 49 8.51 10.55 -5.63
CA GLY A 49 9.24 9.81 -6.65
C GLY A 49 8.28 9.10 -7.59
N GLY A 50 8.69 8.96 -8.85
CA GLY A 50 7.92 8.24 -9.85
C GLY A 50 7.80 6.76 -9.48
N MET A 51 6.61 6.20 -9.66
CA MET A 51 6.36 4.75 -9.64
C MET A 51 5.92 4.30 -11.03
N PRO A 52 6.03 3.00 -11.34
CA PRO A 52 5.47 2.44 -12.56
C PRO A 52 3.96 2.73 -12.65
N LEU A 53 3.47 3.05 -13.85
CA LEU A 53 2.05 3.32 -14.11
C LEU A 53 1.14 2.18 -13.66
N GLU A 54 1.58 0.92 -13.83
CA GLU A 54 0.83 -0.26 -13.41
C GLU A 54 0.70 -0.34 -11.90
N TRP A 55 1.74 0.04 -11.15
CA TRP A 55 1.69 0.10 -9.68
C TRP A 55 0.70 1.16 -9.22
N MET A 56 0.74 2.36 -9.81
CA MET A 56 -0.21 3.45 -9.50
C MET A 56 -1.67 3.07 -9.79
N LYS A 57 -1.93 2.31 -10.87
CA LYS A 57 -3.28 1.81 -11.15
C LYS A 57 -3.78 0.85 -10.07
N ILE A 58 -2.93 -0.11 -9.67
CA ILE A 58 -3.28 -1.08 -8.64
C ILE A 58 -3.49 -0.38 -7.28
N GLU A 59 -2.65 0.61 -6.95
CA GLU A 59 -2.81 1.42 -5.73
C GLU A 59 -4.14 2.16 -5.75
N SER A 60 -4.45 2.82 -6.87
CA SER A 60 -5.70 3.56 -7.04
C SER A 60 -6.92 2.65 -6.90
N GLU A 61 -6.89 1.47 -7.52
CA GLU A 61 -7.97 0.48 -7.43
C GLU A 61 -8.11 -0.09 -6.01
N TYR A 62 -6.98 -0.38 -5.35
CA TYR A 62 -6.93 -0.82 -3.96
C TYR A 62 -7.57 0.21 -3.03
N LEU A 63 -7.12 1.46 -3.08
CA LEU A 63 -7.64 2.55 -2.25
C LEU A 63 -9.12 2.86 -2.53
N ASN A 64 -9.56 2.78 -3.79
CA ASN A 64 -10.96 3.01 -4.15
C ASN A 64 -11.87 1.95 -3.52
N ILE A 65 -11.49 0.68 -3.62
CA ILE A 65 -12.24 -0.43 -3.01
C ILE A 65 -12.19 -0.33 -1.48
N LEU A 66 -11.03 -0.03 -0.88
CA LEU A 66 -10.91 0.19 0.55
C LEU A 66 -11.81 1.31 1.07
N ALA A 67 -11.88 2.43 0.34
CA ALA A 67 -12.77 3.54 0.66
C ALA A 67 -14.24 3.15 0.54
N HIS A 68 -14.57 2.24 -0.39
CA HIS A 68 -15.91 1.69 -0.52
C HIS A 68 -16.25 0.69 0.60
N GLU A 69 -15.33 -0.21 0.95
CA GLU A 69 -15.48 -1.25 1.98
C GLU A 69 -15.50 -0.70 3.40
N LYS A 70 -14.65 0.28 3.73
CA LYS A 70 -14.69 0.96 5.04
C LYS A 70 -15.97 1.77 5.25
N GLY A 71 -16.81 1.86 4.21
CA GLY A 71 -17.89 2.83 4.12
C GLY A 71 -17.29 4.21 3.93
N ILE A 72 -17.76 4.92 2.91
CA ILE A 72 -17.63 6.37 2.90
C ILE A 72 -18.41 6.85 4.13
N VAL A 73 -17.72 7.04 5.27
CA VAL A 73 -18.27 7.80 6.39
C VAL A 73 -18.31 9.23 5.90
N THR A 74 -19.44 9.57 5.28
CA THR A 74 -19.75 10.95 4.94
C THR A 74 -19.75 11.69 6.27
N ILE A 75 -19.00 12.80 6.39
CA ILE A 75 -18.89 13.64 7.60
C ILE A 75 -20.27 14.09 8.16
N ASN A 76 -21.34 13.86 7.41
CA ASN A 76 -22.72 14.13 7.78
C ASN A 76 -23.34 13.14 8.80
N ASP A 77 -22.57 12.18 9.34
CA ASP A 77 -22.98 11.26 10.42
C ASP A 77 -22.29 11.62 11.76
N MET A 78 -22.11 12.93 12.02
CA MET A 78 -21.69 13.48 13.33
C MET A 78 -22.80 14.31 13.96
#